data_AF-A0A954Q5Z1-F1
#
_entry.id   AF-A0A954Q5Z1-F1
#
_cell.length_a   1.000
_cell.length_b   1.000
_cell.length_c   1.000
_cell.angle_alpha   90.00
_cell.angle_beta   90.00
_cell.angle_gamma   90.00
#
_symmetry.space_group_name_H-M   'P 1'
#
loop_
_entity.id
_entity.type
_entity.pdbx_description
1 polymer ?
#
loop_
_entity_poly.entity_id
_entity_poly.type
_entity_poly.pdbx_seq_one_letter_code
_entity_poly.pdbx_strand_id
1 'polypeptide(L)'
;MPLITIRDLSIRFRGPALLDGVDCTIEPGQRIGLLGRNGAGKTTLMRMLRGDVQPDHGQIIFAPGTKVSLLPQDVPQHVRGTVASVVGEGVVLDSTDADDEHAAEWRSQHQVDQILSRMELDPEAKFESLSSGMKRRVLLAQSLVSSPDMLLLDEPTNHLDIDAIGWLEEFLGRWNATLLFVTHDRMFLRKLATRIFEIDRGRLFDWSCDYDTFLQRKDDALAAEEKQNALFDKRLAQEEVWIRQGIKARRTRNEGRVRALKALRIERSERRSAVGKVNLQIQEGKRSGNLIAEVEGVSFSYDDKQIVRDFSTTIMRGDKVGLMGPNGAGKTTLLRILLGQLAPQAGSVRIGTNIEIAYFDQLREQLDEEKTVQEDVGEGSDTVGIGENKQHVIGYLQKFLFNPERARTPIRFLSGGERNRVLLAKLFCKPANVIVLDEPTNDLDTETLEMLEERLIEFQGTVLLVSHDRAFLNNVVTSTIVFEPGGAREYVGGYDDWIRQRVVAEDALAPRATKKKDSKQDSAANSSKRRLSYKEQRELDGLPAVIEKLEADVAKYHQQMAESSFYQQPREKITKTQAELKELEAKLTAAYARWEELEKMIELA
;
A
#
# COMPACT_ATOMS: atom_id res chain seq x y z
N MET A 1 21.31 18.54 20.79
CA MET A 1 21.94 17.22 21.01
C MET A 1 21.03 16.17 20.41
N PRO A 2 21.57 15.09 19.84
CA PRO A 2 20.73 14.01 19.32
C PRO A 2 19.95 13.36 20.47
N LEU A 3 18.72 12.93 20.17
CA LEU A 3 17.85 12.26 21.12
C LEU A 3 18.36 10.84 21.39
N ILE A 4 18.71 10.12 20.33
CA ILE A 4 19.27 8.77 20.38
C ILE A 4 20.42 8.66 19.38
N THR A 5 21.51 8.04 19.81
CA THR A 5 22.65 7.69 18.95
C THR A 5 22.87 6.17 19.00
N ILE A 6 22.82 5.52 17.85
CA ILE A 6 23.12 4.11 17.67
C ILE A 6 24.54 3.99 17.10
N ARG A 7 25.37 3.15 17.71
CA ARG A 7 26.75 2.91 17.27
C ARG A 7 27.06 1.43 17.14
N ASP A 8 27.54 1.04 15.96
CA ASP A 8 28.02 -0.30 15.61
C ASP A 8 27.10 -1.44 16.11
N LEU A 9 25.80 -1.24 15.95
CA LEU A 9 24.76 -2.09 16.52
C LEU A 9 24.60 -3.35 15.67
N SER A 10 24.75 -4.51 16.31
CA SER A 10 24.53 -5.81 15.67
C SER A 10 23.64 -6.72 16.51
N ILE A 11 22.75 -7.45 15.85
CA ILE A 11 21.91 -8.47 16.48
C ILE A 11 21.69 -9.67 15.56
N ARG A 12 21.71 -10.87 16.12
CA ARG A 12 21.57 -12.12 15.38
C ARG A 12 20.61 -13.09 16.08
N PHE A 13 19.52 -13.43 15.40
CA PHE A 13 18.69 -14.57 15.77
C PHE A 13 18.92 -15.71 14.78
N ARG A 14 19.46 -16.84 15.27
CA ARG A 14 19.63 -18.12 14.54
C ARG A 14 19.78 -17.97 13.01
N GLY A 15 20.99 -17.72 12.52
CA GLY A 15 21.26 -17.55 11.09
C GLY A 15 22.12 -16.30 10.81
N PRO A 16 22.01 -15.69 9.61
CA PRO A 16 22.71 -14.44 9.30
C PRO A 16 22.24 -13.29 10.22
N ALA A 17 23.12 -12.30 10.45
CA ALA A 17 22.79 -11.15 11.28
C ALA A 17 21.59 -10.36 10.70
N LEU A 18 20.66 -10.02 11.60
CA LEU A 18 19.46 -9.22 11.31
C LEU A 18 19.82 -7.74 11.16
N LEU A 19 20.71 -7.26 12.03
CA LEU A 19 21.36 -5.97 11.93
C LEU A 19 22.85 -6.20 12.15
N ASP A 20 23.69 -5.55 11.35
CA ASP A 20 25.13 -5.79 11.31
C ASP A 20 25.87 -4.46 11.12
N GLY A 21 26.43 -3.92 12.19
CA GLY A 21 27.20 -2.68 12.20
C GLY A 21 26.35 -1.45 11.87
N VAL A 22 25.17 -1.34 12.49
CA VAL A 22 24.26 -0.22 12.24
C VAL A 22 24.69 1.01 13.03
N ASP A 23 24.92 2.11 12.32
CA ASP A 23 25.18 3.43 12.86
C ASP A 23 24.10 4.41 12.43
N CYS A 24 23.46 5.09 13.38
CA CYS A 24 22.55 6.19 13.04
C CYS A 24 22.37 7.16 14.20
N THR A 25 21.88 8.36 13.87
CA THR A 25 21.56 9.39 14.86
C THR A 25 20.15 9.89 14.62
N ILE A 26 19.36 9.94 15.68
CA ILE A 26 17.97 10.40 15.69
C ILE A 26 17.92 11.73 16.44
N GLU A 27 17.38 12.75 15.79
CA GLU A 27 17.24 14.10 16.35
C GLU A 27 15.80 14.39 16.76
N PRO A 28 15.58 15.30 17.73
CA PRO A 28 14.23 15.69 18.15
C PRO A 28 13.38 16.22 16.99
N GLY A 29 12.12 15.80 16.94
CA GLY A 29 11.13 16.27 15.95
C GLY A 29 11.21 15.61 14.58
N GLN A 30 12.13 14.66 14.38
CA GLN A 30 12.19 13.87 13.15
C GLN A 30 11.01 12.91 13.04
N ARG A 31 10.50 12.74 11.81
CA ARG A 31 9.46 11.75 11.48
C ARG A 31 10.05 10.73 10.53
N ILE A 32 10.40 9.57 11.08
CA ILE A 32 11.20 8.55 10.41
C ILE A 32 10.30 7.37 10.04
N GLY A 33 10.16 7.12 8.74
CA GLY A 33 9.54 5.88 8.24
C GLY A 33 10.57 4.77 8.17
N LEU A 34 10.32 3.65 8.86
CA LEU A 34 11.19 2.47 8.87
C LEU A 34 10.67 1.41 7.89
N LEU A 35 11.39 1.25 6.78
CA LEU A 35 11.11 0.31 5.71
C LEU A 35 12.06 -0.89 5.74
N GLY A 36 11.65 -1.96 5.10
CA GLY A 36 12.41 -3.20 5.00
C GLY A 36 11.50 -4.40 4.83
N ARG A 37 12.07 -5.48 4.31
CA ARG A 37 11.36 -6.74 4.07
C ARG A 37 10.84 -7.34 5.37
N ASN A 38 9.85 -8.23 5.26
CA ASN A 38 9.40 -8.97 6.43
C ASN A 38 10.53 -9.85 6.98
N GLY A 39 10.76 -9.77 8.29
CA GLY A 39 11.90 -10.41 8.94
C GLY A 39 13.25 -9.69 8.75
N ALA A 40 13.29 -8.47 8.20
CA ALA A 40 14.53 -7.70 8.09
C ALA A 40 15.06 -7.17 9.44
N GLY A 41 14.22 -7.14 10.50
CA GLY A 41 14.60 -6.65 11.83
C GLY A 41 13.95 -5.33 12.27
N LYS A 42 12.90 -4.86 11.56
CA LYS A 42 12.16 -3.60 11.86
C LYS A 42 11.64 -3.56 13.32
N THR A 43 10.78 -4.50 13.69
CA THR A 43 10.24 -4.64 15.05
C THR A 43 11.34 -4.90 16.08
N THR A 44 12.41 -5.63 15.70
CA THR A 44 13.57 -5.86 16.58
C THR A 44 14.29 -4.56 16.90
N LEU A 45 14.50 -3.68 15.92
CA LEU A 45 15.08 -2.36 16.11
C LEU A 45 14.22 -1.51 17.06
N MET A 46 12.90 -1.51 16.88
CA MET A 46 11.98 -0.81 17.77
C MET A 46 12.05 -1.32 19.22
N ARG A 47 12.09 -2.63 19.43
CA ARG A 47 12.24 -3.23 20.76
C ARG A 47 13.57 -2.88 21.42
N MET A 48 14.65 -2.79 20.64
CA MET A 48 15.95 -2.32 21.15
C MET A 48 15.91 -0.83 21.52
N LEU A 49 15.24 0.01 20.73
CA LEU A 49 15.04 1.43 21.03
C LEU A 49 14.17 1.67 22.27
N ARG A 50 13.24 0.75 22.58
CA ARG A 50 12.47 0.77 23.84
C ARG A 50 13.26 0.23 25.03
N GLY A 51 14.33 -0.53 24.78
CA GLY A 51 15.14 -1.19 25.82
C GLY A 51 14.69 -2.60 26.21
N ASP A 52 13.74 -3.20 25.48
CA ASP A 52 13.26 -4.56 25.77
C ASP A 52 14.26 -5.65 25.36
N VAL A 53 15.09 -5.35 24.36
CA VAL A 53 16.05 -6.26 23.77
C VAL A 53 17.41 -5.59 23.79
N GLN A 54 18.42 -6.31 24.28
CA GLN A 54 19.81 -5.85 24.22
C GLN A 54 20.47 -6.31 22.92
N PRO A 55 21.32 -5.47 22.31
CA PRO A 55 22.10 -5.88 21.15
C PRO A 55 23.22 -6.85 21.53
N ASP A 56 23.65 -7.67 20.58
CA ASP A 56 24.79 -8.58 20.77
C ASP A 56 26.12 -7.80 20.76
N HIS A 57 26.18 -6.73 19.96
CA HIS A 57 27.33 -5.82 19.84
C HIS A 57 26.85 -4.38 19.63
N GLY A 58 27.70 -3.42 19.99
CA GLY A 58 27.40 -2.00 19.87
C GLY A 58 26.60 -1.45 21.05
N GLN A 59 26.11 -0.23 20.91
CA GLN A 59 25.34 0.43 21.96
C GLN A 59 24.33 1.43 21.41
N ILE A 60 23.25 1.63 22.18
CA ILE A 60 22.25 2.68 21.97
C ILE A 60 22.41 3.68 23.11
N ILE A 61 22.72 4.92 22.77
CA ILE A 61 22.96 6.02 23.72
C ILE A 61 21.75 6.95 23.66
N PHE A 62 21.06 7.11 24.78
CA PHE A 62 19.92 8.01 24.95
C PHE A 62 20.37 9.32 25.59
N ALA A 63 19.78 10.45 25.20
CA ALA A 63 19.93 11.68 25.95
C ALA A 63 19.34 11.52 27.37
N PRO A 64 19.90 12.16 28.41
CA PRO A 64 19.39 12.04 29.77
C PRO A 64 17.91 12.40 29.86
N GLY A 65 17.11 11.52 30.49
CA GLY A 65 15.67 11.72 30.67
C GLY A 65 14.79 11.40 29.46
N THR A 66 15.34 10.89 28.36
CA THR A 66 14.56 10.52 27.16
C THR A 66 13.48 9.49 27.48
N LYS A 67 12.23 9.83 27.20
CA LYS A 67 11.06 8.93 27.32
C LYS A 67 10.69 8.36 25.96
N VAL A 68 10.73 7.03 25.82
CA VAL A 68 10.35 6.32 24.60
C VAL A 68 9.12 5.49 24.87
N SER A 69 8.11 5.61 24.01
CA SER A 69 6.87 4.84 24.10
C SER A 69 6.63 4.05 22.80
N LEU A 70 5.94 2.92 22.90
CA LEU A 70 5.63 2.03 21.77
C LEU A 70 4.14 1.77 21.71
N LEU A 71 3.53 2.05 20.55
CA LEU A 71 2.26 1.47 20.17
C LEU A 71 2.52 0.06 19.61
N PRO A 72 2.12 -1.02 20.30
CA PRO A 72 2.35 -2.38 19.83
C PRO A 72 1.58 -2.65 18.53
N GLN A 73 1.99 -3.64 17.74
CA GLN A 73 1.26 -4.03 16.53
C GLN A 73 -0.16 -4.55 16.84
N ASP A 74 -0.27 -5.50 17.76
CA ASP A 74 -1.55 -6.15 18.09
C ASP A 74 -2.29 -5.47 19.25
N VAL A 75 -3.62 -5.51 19.18
CA VAL A 75 -4.48 -5.14 20.32
C VAL A 75 -4.49 -6.29 21.33
N PRO A 76 -3.99 -6.11 22.57
CA PRO A 76 -3.91 -7.21 23.51
C PRO A 76 -5.32 -7.67 23.95
N GLN A 77 -5.61 -8.96 23.78
CA GLN A 77 -6.94 -9.53 24.06
C GLN A 77 -7.28 -9.60 25.56
N HIS A 78 -6.29 -9.46 26.44
CA HIS A 78 -6.44 -9.56 27.88
C HIS A 78 -6.74 -8.22 28.56
N VAL A 79 -6.65 -7.10 27.84
CA VAL A 79 -6.93 -5.77 28.39
C VAL A 79 -8.44 -5.64 28.63
N ARG A 80 -8.80 -5.27 29.85
CA ARG A 80 -10.19 -5.13 30.33
C ARG A 80 -10.31 -3.88 31.18
N GLY A 81 -11.53 -3.33 31.24
CA GLY A 81 -11.82 -2.16 32.06
C GLY A 81 -12.36 -0.97 31.27
N THR A 82 -12.40 0.19 31.93
CA THR A 82 -12.83 1.44 31.31
C THR A 82 -11.70 2.03 30.49
N VAL A 83 -12.04 2.85 29.50
CA VAL A 83 -11.04 3.55 28.70
C VAL A 83 -10.11 4.38 29.60
N ALA A 84 -10.65 5.04 30.62
CA ALA A 84 -9.84 5.78 31.59
C ALA A 84 -8.81 4.90 32.31
N SER A 85 -9.20 3.70 32.76
CA SER A 85 -8.28 2.80 33.45
C SER A 85 -7.17 2.31 32.53
N VAL A 86 -7.51 1.94 31.30
CA VAL A 86 -6.53 1.45 30.31
C VAL A 86 -5.53 2.54 29.93
N VAL A 87 -6.00 3.79 29.74
CA VAL A 87 -5.08 4.92 29.48
C VAL A 87 -4.23 5.22 30.71
N GLY A 88 -4.80 5.15 31.91
CA GLY A 88 -4.10 5.37 33.17
C GLY A 88 -2.95 4.41 33.42
N GLU A 89 -3.01 3.17 32.93
CA GLU A 89 -1.90 2.20 33.00
C GLU A 89 -0.63 2.70 32.27
N GLY A 90 -0.76 3.63 31.33
CA GLY A 90 0.37 4.22 30.61
C GLY A 90 1.11 5.31 31.39
N VAL A 91 0.59 5.74 32.54
CA VAL A 91 1.21 6.78 33.36
C VAL A 91 2.43 6.20 34.07
N VAL A 92 3.58 6.85 33.86
CA VAL A 92 4.83 6.51 34.56
C VAL A 92 4.96 7.45 35.76
N LEU A 93 4.84 6.90 36.96
CA LEU A 93 5.09 7.63 38.21
C LEU A 93 6.61 7.81 38.37
N ASP A 94 7.09 9.05 38.35
CA ASP A 94 8.49 9.36 38.64
C ASP A 94 8.74 9.17 40.15
N SER A 95 9.81 8.44 40.51
CA SER A 95 10.15 8.08 41.89
C SER A 95 10.50 9.26 42.79
N THR A 96 10.65 10.47 42.22
CA THR A 96 10.82 11.74 42.93
C THR A 96 9.52 12.32 43.50
N ASP A 97 8.34 11.81 43.11
CA ASP A 97 7.03 12.27 43.60
C ASP A 97 6.52 11.47 44.83
N ALA A 98 7.36 10.62 45.42
CA ALA A 98 6.99 9.74 46.53
C ALA A 98 6.60 10.47 47.84
N ASP A 99 6.90 11.76 47.96
CA ASP A 99 6.63 12.55 49.17
C ASP A 99 5.19 13.08 49.27
N ASP A 100 4.39 13.01 48.19
CA ASP A 100 2.97 13.45 48.18
C ASP A 100 2.12 12.62 47.21
N GLU A 101 1.64 11.46 47.69
CA GLU A 101 0.82 10.50 46.91
C GLU A 101 -0.44 11.14 46.31
N HIS A 102 -1.08 12.07 47.03
CA HIS A 102 -2.28 12.75 46.55
C HIS A 102 -1.99 13.72 45.39
N ALA A 103 -0.86 14.42 45.44
CA ALA A 103 -0.44 15.29 44.34
C ALA A 103 -0.07 14.48 43.09
N ALA A 104 0.56 13.32 43.26
CA ALA A 104 0.91 12.42 42.16
C ALA A 104 -0.33 11.82 41.48
N GLU A 105 -1.31 11.36 42.27
CA GLU A 105 -2.57 10.82 41.77
C GLU A 105 -3.39 11.89 41.02
N TRP A 106 -3.46 13.11 41.56
CA TRP A 106 -4.15 14.22 40.91
C TRP A 106 -3.51 14.60 39.57
N ARG A 107 -2.18 14.70 39.49
CA ARG A 107 -1.47 14.98 38.23
C ARG A 107 -1.71 13.87 37.19
N SER A 108 -1.67 12.62 37.62
CA SER A 108 -1.92 11.46 36.76
C SER A 108 -3.32 11.51 36.17
N GLN A 109 -4.33 11.78 37.00
CA GLN A 109 -5.71 11.90 36.55
C GLN A 109 -5.89 13.06 35.55
N HIS A 110 -5.30 14.23 35.84
CA HIS A 110 -5.34 15.36 34.90
C HIS A 110 -4.68 15.05 33.56
N GLN A 111 -3.56 14.31 33.57
CA GLN A 111 -2.86 13.92 32.35
C GLN A 111 -3.70 12.95 31.52
N VAL A 112 -4.36 11.98 32.17
CA VAL A 112 -5.32 11.07 31.54
C VAL A 112 -6.47 11.85 30.93
N ASP A 113 -7.13 12.73 31.69
CA ASP A 113 -8.29 13.50 31.24
C ASP A 113 -7.96 14.40 30.03
N GLN A 114 -6.78 15.03 30.04
CA GLN A 114 -6.29 15.84 28.92
C GLN A 114 -6.11 15.02 27.64
N ILE A 115 -5.50 13.82 27.75
CA ILE A 115 -5.28 12.95 26.61
C ILE A 115 -6.61 12.35 26.12
N LEU A 116 -7.50 11.93 27.02
CA LEU A 116 -8.82 11.42 26.64
C LEU A 116 -9.63 12.48 25.87
N SER A 117 -9.63 13.72 26.35
CA SER A 117 -10.27 14.84 25.66
C SER A 117 -9.65 15.10 24.29
N ARG A 118 -8.32 15.11 24.19
CA ARG A 118 -7.61 15.33 22.92
C ARG A 118 -7.83 14.21 21.91
N MET A 119 -8.08 12.99 22.39
CA MET A 119 -8.33 11.79 21.59
C MET A 119 -9.82 11.56 21.29
N GLU A 120 -10.71 12.42 21.82
CA GLU A 120 -12.17 12.30 21.71
C GLU A 120 -12.69 10.94 22.21
N LEU A 121 -12.13 10.47 23.33
CA LEU A 121 -12.46 9.18 23.94
C LEU A 121 -13.42 9.35 25.13
N ASP A 122 -14.44 8.50 25.19
CA ASP A 122 -15.33 8.40 26.35
C ASP A 122 -14.62 7.65 27.49
N PRO A 123 -14.34 8.29 28.65
CA PRO A 123 -13.62 7.68 29.77
C PRO A 123 -14.32 6.44 30.34
N GLU A 124 -15.66 6.41 30.31
CA GLU A 124 -16.48 5.37 30.96
C GLU A 124 -16.78 4.19 30.03
N ALA A 125 -16.50 4.33 28.74
CA ALA A 125 -16.70 3.26 27.78
C ALA A 125 -15.85 2.03 28.14
N LYS A 126 -16.39 0.83 27.92
CA LYS A 126 -15.67 -0.42 28.17
C LYS A 126 -14.77 -0.77 27.01
N PHE A 127 -13.48 -0.98 27.28
CA PHE A 127 -12.49 -1.28 26.24
C PHE A 127 -12.87 -2.48 25.37
N GLU A 128 -13.46 -3.53 25.95
CA GLU A 128 -13.78 -4.75 25.19
C GLU A 128 -14.85 -4.51 24.11
N SER A 129 -15.77 -3.57 24.37
CA SER A 129 -16.91 -3.23 23.50
C SER A 129 -16.57 -2.32 22.33
N LEU A 130 -15.36 -1.74 22.33
CA LEU A 130 -14.91 -0.80 21.32
C LEU A 130 -14.59 -1.47 19.98
N SER A 131 -14.75 -0.72 18.89
CA SER A 131 -14.30 -1.12 17.55
C SER A 131 -12.76 -1.23 17.51
N SER A 132 -12.22 -1.93 16.51
CA SER A 132 -10.76 -2.06 16.33
C SER A 132 -10.06 -0.70 16.27
N GLY A 133 -10.62 0.24 15.50
CA GLY A 133 -10.10 1.60 15.39
C GLY A 133 -10.14 2.36 16.72
N MET A 134 -11.23 2.23 17.46
CA MET A 134 -11.32 2.90 18.77
C MET A 134 -10.39 2.27 19.81
N LYS A 135 -10.23 0.94 19.81
CA LYS A 135 -9.20 0.26 20.62
C LYS A 135 -7.80 0.77 20.30
N ARG A 136 -7.48 0.98 19.03
CA ARG A 136 -6.19 1.56 18.60
C ARG A 136 -6.01 2.98 19.12
N ARG A 137 -7.06 3.81 19.10
CA ARG A 137 -7.01 5.17 19.68
C ARG A 137 -6.76 5.14 21.18
N VAL A 138 -7.38 4.22 21.91
CA VAL A 138 -7.15 4.03 23.36
C VAL A 138 -5.71 3.59 23.64
N LEU A 139 -5.17 2.64 22.87
CA LEU A 139 -3.76 2.22 23.02
C LEU A 139 -2.78 3.35 22.64
N LEU A 140 -3.11 4.15 21.63
CA LEU A 140 -2.34 5.34 21.29
C LEU A 140 -2.38 6.36 22.43
N ALA A 141 -3.57 6.59 23.02
CA ALA A 141 -3.74 7.44 24.19
C ALA A 141 -2.89 6.96 25.38
N GLN A 142 -2.94 5.65 25.68
CA GLN A 142 -2.09 5.00 26.67
C GLN A 142 -0.60 5.22 26.39
N SER A 143 -0.17 5.10 25.13
CA SER A 143 1.24 5.32 24.76
C SER A 143 1.67 6.79 24.88
N LEU A 144 0.73 7.73 24.81
CA LEU A 144 1.00 9.17 24.81
C LEU A 144 0.81 9.84 26.16
N VAL A 145 0.11 9.20 27.10
CA VAL A 145 -0.15 9.79 28.42
C VAL A 145 1.16 10.11 29.13
N SER A 146 2.21 9.30 28.97
CA SER A 146 3.55 9.55 29.53
C SER A 146 4.31 10.73 28.89
N SER A 147 3.72 11.38 27.86
CA SER A 147 4.32 12.48 27.11
C SER A 147 5.73 12.15 26.58
N PRO A 148 5.86 11.12 25.72
CA PRO A 148 7.17 10.63 25.28
C PRO A 148 7.88 11.60 24.33
N ASP A 149 9.21 11.65 24.41
CA ASP A 149 10.07 12.39 23.47
C ASP A 149 10.14 11.70 22.11
N MET A 150 9.98 10.37 22.11
CA MET A 150 9.93 9.53 20.92
C MET A 150 8.79 8.53 21.00
N LEU A 151 7.96 8.50 19.95
CA LEU A 151 6.89 7.53 19.77
C LEU A 151 7.27 6.53 18.69
N LEU A 152 7.25 5.25 19.06
CA LEU A 152 7.45 4.11 18.18
C LEU A 152 6.06 3.58 17.76
N LEU A 153 5.83 3.41 16.47
CA LEU A 153 4.56 2.91 15.94
C LEU A 153 4.82 1.69 15.05
N ASP A 154 4.48 0.49 15.53
CA ASP A 154 4.62 -0.73 14.72
C ASP A 154 3.28 -1.03 14.02
N GLU A 155 3.24 -0.88 12.70
CA GLU A 155 2.05 -1.01 11.84
C GLU A 155 0.80 -0.32 12.41
N PRO A 156 0.81 1.02 12.56
CA PRO A 156 -0.27 1.73 13.23
C PRO A 156 -1.57 1.78 12.40
N THR A 157 -1.48 1.55 11.09
CA THR A 157 -2.58 1.57 10.12
C THR A 157 -3.32 0.24 9.99
N ASN A 158 -2.76 -0.86 10.51
CA ASN A 158 -3.37 -2.18 10.36
C ASN A 158 -4.74 -2.26 11.05
N HIS A 159 -5.68 -2.92 10.38
CA HIS A 159 -7.07 -3.12 10.85
C HIS A 159 -7.85 -1.83 11.14
N LEU A 160 -7.35 -0.68 10.67
CA LEU A 160 -8.06 0.60 10.68
C LEU A 160 -8.84 0.77 9.38
N ASP A 161 -10.01 1.37 9.50
CA ASP A 161 -10.70 1.85 8.31
C ASP A 161 -10.09 3.16 7.80
N ILE A 162 -10.46 3.53 6.58
CA ILE A 162 -9.93 4.70 5.87
C ILE A 162 -10.08 5.99 6.69
N ASP A 163 -11.22 6.15 7.38
CA ASP A 163 -11.52 7.33 8.19
C ASP A 163 -10.65 7.36 9.45
N ALA A 164 -10.47 6.20 10.12
CA ALA A 164 -9.57 6.08 11.26
C ALA A 164 -8.10 6.32 10.87
N ILE A 165 -7.66 5.86 9.70
CA ILE A 165 -6.32 6.17 9.16
C ILE A 165 -6.20 7.68 8.94
N GLY A 166 -7.20 8.32 8.33
CA GLY A 166 -7.21 9.77 8.09
C GLY A 166 -7.10 10.59 9.39
N TRP A 167 -7.88 10.20 10.40
CA TRP A 167 -7.78 10.80 11.75
C TRP A 167 -6.39 10.62 12.35
N LEU A 168 -5.81 9.43 12.25
CA LEU A 168 -4.48 9.13 12.81
C LEU A 168 -3.39 9.97 12.15
N GLU A 169 -3.44 10.12 10.83
CA GLU A 169 -2.53 10.97 10.07
C GLU A 169 -2.61 12.44 10.51
N GLU A 170 -3.82 12.98 10.68
CA GLU A 170 -4.00 14.36 11.13
C GLU A 170 -3.51 14.56 12.56
N PHE A 171 -3.81 13.60 13.43
CA PHE A 171 -3.39 13.62 14.82
C PHE A 171 -1.87 13.61 14.96
N LEU A 172 -1.20 12.62 14.33
CA LEU A 172 0.27 12.50 14.34
C LEU A 172 0.93 13.66 13.58
N GLY A 173 0.27 14.16 12.53
CA GLY A 173 0.72 15.31 11.77
C GLY A 173 0.82 16.60 12.61
N ARG A 174 -0.03 16.75 13.64
CA ARG A 174 0.00 17.85 14.61
C ARG A 174 0.82 17.57 15.86
N TRP A 175 1.33 16.35 16.02
CA TRP A 175 2.15 15.97 17.17
C TRP A 175 3.61 16.42 16.95
N ASN A 176 4.18 17.04 17.98
CA ASN A 176 5.51 17.68 17.91
C ASN A 176 6.66 16.78 18.38
N ALA A 177 6.39 15.54 18.80
CA ALA A 177 7.44 14.61 19.21
C ALA A 177 8.10 13.91 18.01
N THR A 178 9.23 13.25 18.29
CA THR A 178 9.94 12.42 17.34
C THR A 178 9.14 11.15 17.06
N LEU A 179 8.96 10.79 15.80
CA LEU A 179 8.21 9.59 15.40
C LEU A 179 9.14 8.62 14.68
N LEU A 180 9.11 7.35 15.06
CA LEU A 180 9.63 6.25 14.24
C LEU A 180 8.49 5.27 14.01
N PHE A 181 8.12 5.04 12.76
CA PHE A 181 6.98 4.21 12.44
C PHE A 181 7.28 3.23 11.33
N VAL A 182 6.75 2.02 11.46
CA VAL A 182 6.75 0.97 10.45
C VAL A 182 5.33 0.93 9.90
N THR A 183 5.19 1.05 8.59
CA THR A 183 3.90 0.90 7.93
C THR A 183 4.09 0.42 6.50
N HIS A 184 3.11 -0.32 6.00
CA HIS A 184 2.98 -0.62 4.58
C HIS A 184 2.10 0.38 3.82
N ASP A 185 1.40 1.29 4.50
CA ASP A 185 0.60 2.34 3.87
C ASP A 185 1.50 3.43 3.27
N ARG A 186 1.57 3.45 1.94
CA ARG A 186 2.38 4.41 1.17
C ARG A 186 1.87 5.85 1.31
N MET A 187 0.55 6.05 1.45
CA MET A 187 -0.02 7.39 1.64
C MET A 187 0.33 7.94 3.03
N PHE A 188 0.30 7.08 4.05
CA PHE A 188 0.73 7.42 5.40
C PHE A 188 2.22 7.83 5.42
N LEU A 189 3.08 7.06 4.75
CA LEU A 189 4.50 7.39 4.57
C LEU A 189 4.69 8.75 3.88
N ARG A 190 4.02 8.98 2.75
CA ARG A 190 4.10 10.25 2.00
C ARG A 190 3.71 11.46 2.85
N LYS A 191 2.68 11.33 3.67
CA LYS A 191 2.12 12.45 4.44
C LYS A 191 2.92 12.76 5.72
N LEU A 192 3.49 11.74 6.37
CA LEU A 192 4.17 11.91 7.66
C LEU A 192 5.69 11.82 7.61
N ALA A 193 6.27 11.01 6.72
CA ALA A 193 7.71 10.76 6.73
C ALA A 193 8.50 11.94 6.17
N THR A 194 9.51 12.36 6.91
CA THR A 194 10.48 13.40 6.53
C THR A 194 11.88 12.82 6.29
N ARG A 195 12.08 11.57 6.70
CA ARG A 195 13.29 10.78 6.60
C ARG A 195 12.89 9.32 6.51
N ILE A 196 13.59 8.53 5.72
CA ILE A 196 13.33 7.10 5.53
C ILE A 196 14.55 6.31 6.01
N PHE A 197 14.31 5.38 6.91
CA PHE A 197 15.27 4.34 7.27
C PHE A 197 14.89 3.06 6.55
N GLU A 198 15.81 2.49 5.79
CA GLU A 198 15.58 1.23 5.08
C GLU A 198 16.52 0.17 5.62
N ILE A 199 15.97 -0.94 6.12
CA ILE A 199 16.75 -2.12 6.49
C ILE A 199 16.77 -3.07 5.29
N ASP A 200 17.93 -3.18 4.66
CA ASP A 200 18.19 -4.21 3.63
C ASP A 200 19.46 -4.99 3.94
N ARG A 201 19.39 -6.32 3.81
CA ARG A 201 20.52 -7.26 4.01
C ARG A 201 21.28 -7.07 5.33
N GLY A 202 20.59 -6.62 6.38
CA GLY A 202 21.15 -6.39 7.71
C GLY A 202 21.88 -5.06 7.87
N ARG A 203 21.83 -4.19 6.87
CA ARG A 203 22.34 -2.82 6.94
C ARG A 203 21.17 -1.85 7.04
N LEU A 204 21.39 -0.75 7.73
CA LEU A 204 20.46 0.38 7.78
C LEU A 204 20.94 1.43 6.79
N PHE A 205 20.09 1.77 5.82
CA PHE A 205 20.29 2.87 4.91
C PHE A 205 19.45 4.07 5.38
N ASP A 206 20.09 5.23 5.43
CA ASP A 206 19.51 6.46 5.94
C ASP A 206 19.30 7.44 4.81
N TRP A 207 18.04 7.67 4.48
CA TRP A 207 17.60 8.55 3.41
C TRP A 207 16.96 9.79 4.01
N SER A 208 17.71 10.89 4.02
CA SER A 208 17.22 12.20 4.47
C SER A 208 16.39 12.90 3.38
N CYS A 209 15.22 12.33 3.08
CA CYS A 209 14.24 12.87 2.13
C CYS A 209 12.83 12.35 2.42
N ASP A 210 11.84 12.92 1.74
CA ASP A 210 10.47 12.42 1.68
C ASP A 210 10.39 11.08 0.93
N TYR A 211 9.23 10.44 1.00
CA TYR A 211 9.01 9.10 0.43
C TYR A 211 9.13 9.07 -1.11
N ASP A 212 8.62 10.07 -1.82
CA ASP A 212 8.65 10.06 -3.30
C ASP A 212 10.07 10.29 -3.82
N THR A 213 10.81 11.22 -3.20
CA THR A 213 12.24 11.41 -3.48
C THR A 213 13.06 10.16 -3.13
N PHE A 214 12.69 9.46 -2.05
CA PHE A 214 13.34 8.19 -1.67
C PHE A 214 13.19 7.14 -2.77
N LEU A 215 11.99 6.94 -3.32
CA LEU A 215 11.77 5.96 -4.40
C LEU A 215 12.68 6.22 -5.60
N GLN A 216 12.76 7.48 -6.05
CA GLN A 216 13.64 7.85 -7.17
C GLN A 216 15.12 7.58 -6.86
N ARG A 217 15.60 8.01 -5.68
CA ARG A 217 17.00 7.82 -5.28
C ARG A 217 17.34 6.34 -5.07
N LYS A 218 16.38 5.56 -4.59
CA LYS A 218 16.53 4.11 -4.43
C LYS A 218 16.68 3.42 -5.78
N ASP A 219 15.86 3.76 -6.76
CA ASP A 219 15.97 3.23 -8.12
C ASP A 219 17.33 3.59 -8.75
N ASP A 220 17.79 4.83 -8.61
CA ASP A 220 19.10 5.25 -9.07
C ASP A 220 20.24 4.48 -8.38
N ALA A 221 20.12 4.27 -7.06
CA ALA A 221 21.09 3.50 -6.28
C ALA A 221 21.12 2.01 -6.69
N LEU A 222 19.95 1.40 -6.91
CA LEU A 222 19.84 0.03 -7.41
C LEU A 222 20.44 -0.12 -8.81
N ALA A 223 20.16 0.83 -9.71
CA ALA A 223 20.74 0.84 -11.06
C ALA A 223 22.27 1.03 -11.03
N ALA A 224 22.78 1.83 -10.09
CA ALA A 224 24.22 1.97 -9.86
C ALA A 224 24.84 0.69 -9.29
N GLU A 225 24.19 0.05 -8.31
CA GLU A 225 24.60 -1.23 -7.73
C GLU A 225 24.65 -2.32 -8.82
N GLU A 226 23.62 -2.41 -9.67
CA GLU A 226 23.55 -3.39 -10.76
C GLU A 226 24.70 -3.21 -11.76
N LYS A 227 24.99 -1.96 -12.16
CA LYS A 227 26.15 -1.65 -13.04
C LYS A 227 27.48 -2.05 -12.39
N GLN A 228 27.66 -1.76 -11.10
CA GLN A 228 28.87 -2.15 -10.37
C GLN A 228 28.99 -3.67 -10.26
N ASN A 229 27.89 -4.35 -9.96
CA ASN A 229 27.83 -5.81 -9.89
C ASN A 229 28.13 -6.46 -11.25
N ALA A 230 27.61 -5.93 -12.35
CA ALA A 230 27.91 -6.39 -13.70
C ALA A 230 29.39 -6.22 -14.07
N LEU A 231 29.99 -5.08 -13.73
CA LEU A 231 31.43 -4.84 -13.91
C LEU A 231 32.27 -5.79 -13.07
N PHE A 232 31.87 -6.04 -11.82
CA PHE A 232 32.53 -7.00 -10.94
C PHE A 232 32.44 -8.43 -11.49
N ASP A 233 31.27 -8.87 -11.91
CA ASP A 233 31.06 -10.23 -12.42
C ASP A 233 31.85 -10.45 -13.71
N LYS A 234 31.94 -9.41 -14.57
CA LYS A 234 32.82 -9.42 -15.75
C LYS A 234 34.29 -9.56 -15.35
N ARG A 235 34.74 -8.83 -14.33
CA ARG A 235 36.12 -8.94 -13.80
C ARG A 235 36.39 -10.33 -13.22
N LEU A 236 35.46 -10.86 -12.43
CA LEU A 236 35.59 -12.20 -11.86
C LEU A 236 35.66 -13.27 -12.95
N ALA A 237 34.80 -13.19 -13.97
CA ALA A 237 34.81 -14.11 -15.10
C ALA A 237 36.13 -14.08 -15.88
N GLN A 238 36.70 -12.90 -16.10
CA GLN A 238 38.03 -12.76 -16.72
C GLN A 238 39.14 -13.44 -15.90
N GLU A 239 39.13 -13.24 -14.58
CA GLU A 239 40.10 -13.88 -13.67
C GLU A 239 39.88 -15.41 -13.56
N GLU A 240 38.64 -15.90 -13.65
CA GLU A 240 38.32 -17.33 -13.73
C GLU A 240 38.82 -17.97 -15.03
N VAL A 241 38.67 -17.29 -16.17
CA VAL A 241 39.21 -17.77 -17.45
C VAL A 241 40.73 -17.82 -17.39
N TRP A 242 41.37 -16.81 -16.79
CA TRP A 242 42.83 -16.77 -16.60
C TRP A 242 43.35 -17.97 -15.78
N ILE A 243 42.70 -18.35 -14.67
CA ILE A 243 43.14 -19.51 -13.88
C ILE A 243 42.92 -20.84 -14.61
N ARG A 244 41.84 -20.96 -15.42
CA ARG A 244 41.56 -22.16 -16.23
C ARG A 244 42.51 -22.34 -17.41
N GLN A 245 43.02 -21.25 -18.00
CA GLN A 245 44.01 -21.30 -19.09
C GLN A 245 45.40 -21.80 -18.65
N GLY A 246 45.60 -22.03 -17.35
CA GLY A 246 46.81 -22.62 -16.78
C GLY A 246 47.91 -21.59 -16.56
N ILE A 247 48.46 -21.57 -15.34
CA ILE A 247 49.52 -20.63 -14.94
C ILE A 247 50.84 -21.05 -15.61
N LYS A 248 51.13 -20.51 -16.79
CA LYS A 248 52.45 -20.69 -17.44
C LYS A 248 53.52 -19.90 -16.66
N ALA A 249 54.40 -20.64 -15.98
CA ALA A 249 55.75 -20.27 -15.53
C ALA A 249 55.93 -18.89 -14.83
N ARG A 250 55.65 -18.84 -13.50
CA ARG A 250 56.37 -18.06 -12.45
C ARG A 250 55.55 -18.11 -11.15
N ARG A 251 55.85 -19.06 -10.28
CA ARG A 251 54.98 -19.46 -9.14
C ARG A 251 54.87 -18.40 -8.03
N THR A 252 55.87 -17.55 -7.81
CA THR A 252 55.89 -16.58 -6.69
C THR A 252 55.24 -15.22 -6.97
N ARG A 253 55.15 -14.78 -8.24
CA ARG A 253 54.58 -13.46 -8.60
C ARG A 253 53.04 -13.46 -8.70
N ASN A 254 52.43 -14.63 -8.82
CA ASN A 254 50.99 -14.77 -9.08
C ASN A 254 50.16 -15.12 -7.83
N GLU A 255 50.80 -15.37 -6.69
CA GLU A 255 50.09 -15.68 -5.43
C GLU A 255 49.15 -14.56 -4.98
N GLY A 256 49.57 -13.29 -5.15
CA GLY A 256 48.73 -12.14 -4.83
C GLY A 256 47.46 -12.06 -5.69
N ARG A 257 47.57 -12.41 -6.98
CA ARG A 257 46.44 -12.45 -7.91
C ARG A 257 45.49 -13.62 -7.60
N VAL A 258 46.03 -14.76 -7.17
CA VAL A 258 45.21 -15.89 -6.69
C VAL A 258 44.51 -15.57 -5.37
N ARG A 259 45.17 -14.87 -4.42
CA ARG A 259 44.50 -14.37 -3.21
C ARG A 259 43.41 -13.36 -3.53
N ALA A 260 43.66 -12.44 -4.47
CA ALA A 260 42.65 -11.51 -4.95
C ALA A 260 41.45 -12.24 -5.57
N LEU A 261 41.67 -13.25 -6.41
CA LEU A 261 40.59 -14.09 -6.95
C LEU A 261 39.81 -14.83 -5.85
N LYS A 262 40.50 -15.38 -4.83
CA LYS A 262 39.83 -15.99 -3.67
C LYS A 262 38.98 -14.97 -2.91
N ALA A 263 39.48 -13.76 -2.71
CA ALA A 263 38.73 -12.67 -2.09
C ALA A 263 37.49 -12.29 -2.93
N LEU A 264 37.63 -12.15 -4.25
CA LEU A 264 36.49 -11.88 -5.14
C LEU A 264 35.43 -12.99 -5.10
N ARG A 265 35.85 -14.26 -4.92
CA ARG A 265 34.92 -15.39 -4.75
C ARG A 265 34.18 -15.35 -3.43
N ILE A 266 34.89 -15.05 -2.34
CA ILE A 266 34.30 -14.87 -1.02
C ILE A 266 33.31 -13.72 -1.07
N GLU A 267 33.72 -12.56 -1.59
CA GLU A 267 32.86 -11.39 -1.77
C GLU A 267 31.62 -11.71 -2.61
N ARG A 268 31.76 -12.46 -3.71
CA ARG A 268 30.59 -12.90 -4.51
C ARG A 268 29.70 -13.89 -3.78
N SER A 269 30.25 -14.78 -2.96
CA SER A 269 29.48 -15.74 -2.16
C SER A 269 28.78 -15.10 -0.96
N GLU A 270 29.35 -14.02 -0.42
CA GLU A 270 28.79 -13.24 0.69
C GLU A 270 27.76 -12.22 0.21
N ARG A 271 27.71 -11.91 -1.10
CA ARG A 271 26.62 -11.13 -1.69
C ARG A 271 25.30 -11.85 -1.49
N ARG A 272 24.44 -11.26 -0.65
CA ARG A 272 23.02 -11.58 -0.65
C ARG A 272 22.46 -11.04 -1.97
N SER A 273 22.19 -11.93 -2.93
CA SER A 273 21.60 -11.57 -4.22
C SER A 273 20.21 -10.98 -4.03
N ALA A 274 19.93 -9.83 -4.66
CA ALA A 274 18.56 -9.38 -4.87
C ALA A 274 17.81 -10.48 -5.63
N VAL A 275 16.62 -10.85 -5.16
CA VAL A 275 15.71 -11.66 -5.96
C VAL A 275 15.19 -10.71 -7.04
N GLY A 276 15.52 -10.97 -8.30
CA GLY A 276 15.17 -10.08 -9.41
C GLY A 276 13.67 -9.88 -9.56
N LYS A 277 13.24 -8.83 -10.27
CA LYS A 277 11.84 -8.67 -10.71
C LYS A 277 11.46 -9.87 -11.58
N VAL A 278 10.56 -10.72 -11.10
CA VAL A 278 10.14 -11.94 -11.81
C VAL A 278 8.74 -11.79 -12.37
N ASN A 279 8.62 -11.90 -13.70
CA ASN A 279 7.33 -12.04 -14.38
C ASN A 279 6.70 -13.42 -14.14
N LEU A 280 5.44 -13.45 -13.73
CA LEU A 280 4.65 -14.63 -13.37
C LEU A 280 3.30 -14.43 -14.05
N GLN A 281 2.72 -15.52 -14.53
CA GLN A 281 1.38 -15.50 -15.12
C GLN A 281 0.41 -16.07 -14.09
N ILE A 282 -0.77 -15.48 -13.93
CA ILE A 282 -1.86 -16.06 -13.12
C ILE A 282 -2.48 -17.21 -13.90
N GLN A 283 -2.88 -18.29 -13.22
CA GLN A 283 -3.73 -19.30 -13.84
C GLN A 283 -5.17 -18.81 -14.01
N GLU A 284 -5.52 -18.42 -15.23
CA GLU A 284 -6.88 -18.05 -15.57
C GLU A 284 -7.78 -19.30 -15.67
N GLY A 285 -8.95 -19.24 -15.03
CA GLY A 285 -9.99 -20.25 -15.15
C GLY A 285 -10.66 -20.23 -16.52
N LYS A 286 -11.68 -21.09 -16.71
CA LYS A 286 -12.46 -21.06 -17.97
C LYS A 286 -13.12 -19.69 -18.13
N ARG A 287 -13.24 -19.22 -19.38
CA ARG A 287 -13.93 -17.95 -19.67
C ARG A 287 -15.36 -17.99 -19.12
N SER A 288 -15.64 -17.13 -18.15
CA SER A 288 -16.99 -16.84 -17.68
C SER A 288 -17.79 -16.10 -18.77
N GLY A 289 -19.12 -16.12 -18.62
CA GLY A 289 -20.00 -15.21 -19.35
C GLY A 289 -19.60 -13.74 -19.13
N ASN A 290 -20.07 -12.84 -20.00
CA ASN A 290 -19.76 -11.41 -19.87
C ASN A 290 -20.32 -10.81 -18.57
N LEU A 291 -21.46 -11.32 -18.10
CA LEU A 291 -22.05 -10.94 -16.82
C LEU A 291 -21.48 -11.82 -15.71
N ILE A 292 -21.03 -11.21 -14.61
CA ILE A 292 -20.59 -11.90 -13.38
C ILE A 292 -21.67 -11.82 -12.31
N ALA A 293 -22.15 -10.61 -12.00
CA ALA A 293 -23.23 -10.40 -11.05
C ALA A 293 -24.04 -9.16 -11.43
N GLU A 294 -25.36 -9.26 -11.42
CA GLU A 294 -26.29 -8.14 -11.60
C GLU A 294 -27.18 -8.09 -10.36
N VAL A 295 -27.20 -6.94 -9.71
CA VAL A 295 -27.94 -6.69 -8.48
C VAL A 295 -28.87 -5.52 -8.71
N GLU A 296 -30.16 -5.70 -8.42
CA GLU A 296 -31.18 -4.68 -8.60
C GLU A 296 -31.97 -4.46 -7.31
N GLY A 297 -31.93 -3.23 -6.78
CA GLY A 297 -32.71 -2.77 -5.63
C GLY A 297 -32.50 -3.60 -4.36
N VAL A 298 -31.31 -4.16 -4.17
CA VAL A 298 -31.08 -5.10 -3.07
C VAL A 298 -31.04 -4.40 -1.73
N SER A 299 -31.79 -4.97 -0.79
CA SER A 299 -31.76 -4.58 0.61
C SER A 299 -31.50 -5.79 1.50
N PHE A 300 -30.68 -5.58 2.53
CA PHE A 300 -30.34 -6.61 3.51
C PHE A 300 -30.07 -5.98 4.87
N SER A 301 -30.62 -6.59 5.92
CA SER A 301 -30.46 -6.19 7.31
C SER A 301 -30.08 -7.37 8.19
N TYR A 302 -29.19 -7.16 9.17
CA TYR A 302 -28.96 -8.09 10.28
C TYR A 302 -29.71 -7.55 11.49
N ASP A 303 -30.68 -8.34 12.00
CA ASP A 303 -31.61 -7.90 13.03
C ASP A 303 -32.25 -6.54 12.64
N ASP A 304 -32.14 -5.52 13.48
CA ASP A 304 -32.63 -4.17 13.21
C ASP A 304 -31.61 -3.26 12.49
N LYS A 305 -30.39 -3.75 12.24
CA LYS A 305 -29.33 -2.96 11.59
C LYS A 305 -29.36 -3.17 10.08
N GLN A 306 -29.81 -2.15 9.36
CA GLN A 306 -29.77 -2.13 7.91
C GLN A 306 -28.32 -2.04 7.41
N ILE A 307 -27.91 -3.01 6.59
CA ILE A 307 -26.55 -3.14 6.06
C ILE A 307 -26.48 -2.61 4.62
N VAL A 308 -27.42 -3.04 3.79
CA VAL A 308 -27.54 -2.61 2.39
C VAL A 308 -28.97 -2.12 2.17
N ARG A 309 -29.11 -0.99 1.49
CA ARG A 309 -30.40 -0.37 1.20
C ARG A 309 -30.46 0.01 -0.28
N ASP A 310 -31.44 -0.57 -0.99
CA ASP A 310 -31.77 -0.23 -2.38
C ASP A 310 -30.53 -0.13 -3.30
N PHE A 311 -29.62 -1.09 -3.16
CA PHE A 311 -28.36 -1.08 -3.88
C PHE A 311 -28.49 -1.81 -5.22
N SER A 312 -28.03 -1.17 -6.29
CA SER A 312 -28.00 -1.74 -7.63
C SER A 312 -26.61 -1.57 -8.23
N THR A 313 -26.10 -2.62 -8.87
CA THR A 313 -24.82 -2.59 -9.59
C THR A 313 -24.77 -3.75 -10.59
N THR A 314 -23.95 -3.61 -11.62
CA THR A 314 -23.71 -4.65 -12.61
C THR A 314 -22.21 -4.86 -12.73
N ILE A 315 -21.75 -6.06 -12.35
CA ILE A 315 -20.36 -6.48 -12.43
C ILE A 315 -20.19 -7.35 -13.67
N MET A 316 -19.32 -6.91 -14.55
CA MET A 316 -18.96 -7.54 -15.81
C MET A 316 -17.60 -8.25 -15.70
N ARG A 317 -17.31 -9.11 -16.67
CA ARG A 317 -16.04 -9.81 -16.75
C ARG A 317 -14.89 -8.83 -16.99
N GLY A 318 -13.87 -8.90 -16.15
CA GLY A 318 -12.68 -8.03 -16.22
C GLY A 318 -12.77 -6.82 -15.30
N ASP A 319 -13.93 -6.57 -14.70
CA ASP A 319 -14.09 -5.49 -13.73
C ASP A 319 -13.24 -5.74 -12.48
N LYS A 320 -12.63 -4.68 -11.96
CA LYS A 320 -11.88 -4.71 -10.71
C LYS A 320 -12.59 -3.78 -9.76
N VAL A 321 -13.37 -4.35 -8.85
CA VAL A 321 -14.28 -3.60 -7.98
C VAL A 321 -13.72 -3.56 -6.56
N GLY A 322 -13.46 -2.35 -6.06
CA GLY A 322 -12.99 -2.10 -4.70
C GLY A 322 -14.16 -1.83 -3.74
N LEU A 323 -14.21 -2.47 -2.58
CA LEU A 323 -15.20 -2.21 -1.55
C LEU A 323 -14.56 -1.46 -0.38
N MET A 324 -15.09 -0.28 -0.09
CA MET A 324 -14.58 0.62 0.95
C MET A 324 -15.67 0.97 1.97
N GLY A 325 -15.26 1.29 3.19
CA GLY A 325 -16.15 1.73 4.24
C GLY A 325 -15.73 1.26 5.63
N PRO A 326 -16.41 1.75 6.68
CA PRO A 326 -16.02 1.50 8.06
C PRO A 326 -16.12 0.01 8.42
N ASN A 327 -15.37 -0.39 9.44
CA ASN A 327 -15.41 -1.76 9.92
C ASN A 327 -16.80 -2.10 10.46
N GLY A 328 -17.35 -3.25 10.03
CA GLY A 328 -18.71 -3.64 10.37
C GLY A 328 -19.82 -2.91 9.59
N ALA A 329 -19.48 -2.21 8.49
CA ALA A 329 -20.44 -1.67 7.53
C ALA A 329 -21.14 -2.75 6.69
N GLY A 330 -20.57 -3.96 6.64
CA GLY A 330 -21.12 -5.09 5.88
C GLY A 330 -20.52 -5.32 4.50
N LYS A 331 -19.27 -4.89 4.27
CA LYS A 331 -18.48 -5.16 3.05
C LYS A 331 -18.50 -6.65 2.67
N THR A 332 -18.15 -7.51 3.62
CA THR A 332 -18.18 -8.98 3.45
C THR A 332 -19.61 -9.51 3.22
N THR A 333 -20.62 -8.89 3.82
CA THR A 333 -22.04 -9.24 3.58
C THR A 333 -22.45 -8.94 2.14
N LEU A 334 -22.11 -7.76 1.62
CA LEU A 334 -22.37 -7.39 0.24
C LEU A 334 -21.58 -8.29 -0.73
N LEU A 335 -20.33 -8.63 -0.43
CA LEU A 335 -19.58 -9.63 -1.20
C LEU A 335 -20.33 -10.96 -1.28
N ARG A 336 -20.84 -11.48 -0.16
CA ARG A 336 -21.60 -12.75 -0.16
C ARG A 336 -22.88 -12.65 -0.99
N ILE A 337 -23.54 -11.49 -1.00
CA ILE A 337 -24.70 -11.25 -1.86
C ILE A 337 -24.29 -11.23 -3.33
N LEU A 338 -23.24 -10.48 -3.69
CA LEU A 338 -22.72 -10.40 -5.07
C LEU A 338 -22.27 -11.75 -5.62
N LEU A 339 -21.80 -12.65 -4.76
CA LEU A 339 -21.40 -14.01 -5.12
C LEU A 339 -22.56 -15.02 -5.06
N GLY A 340 -23.78 -14.59 -4.70
CA GLY A 340 -24.95 -15.47 -4.57
C GLY A 340 -24.91 -16.44 -3.39
N GLN A 341 -23.99 -16.24 -2.44
CA GLN A 341 -23.85 -17.05 -1.22
C GLN A 341 -24.87 -16.65 -0.14
N LEU A 342 -25.38 -15.42 -0.22
CA LEU A 342 -26.38 -14.88 0.69
C LEU A 342 -27.54 -14.30 -0.12
N ALA A 343 -28.76 -14.75 0.17
CA ALA A 343 -29.96 -14.23 -0.48
C ALA A 343 -30.31 -12.84 0.10
N PRO A 344 -30.67 -11.87 -0.76
CA PRO A 344 -31.17 -10.57 -0.29
C PRO A 344 -32.55 -10.72 0.35
N GLN A 345 -32.93 -9.77 1.22
CA GLN A 345 -34.28 -9.73 1.81
C GLN A 345 -35.29 -9.07 0.86
N ALA A 346 -34.82 -8.12 0.04
CA ALA A 346 -35.58 -7.49 -1.03
C ALA A 346 -34.65 -7.21 -2.23
N GLY A 347 -35.21 -7.04 -3.42
CA GLY A 347 -34.47 -6.90 -4.67
C GLY A 347 -34.18 -8.23 -5.36
N SER A 348 -33.37 -8.19 -6.41
CA SER A 348 -32.97 -9.39 -7.16
C SER A 348 -31.46 -9.46 -7.37
N VAL A 349 -30.94 -10.69 -7.38
CA VAL A 349 -29.53 -10.99 -7.68
C VAL A 349 -29.49 -12.02 -8.79
N ARG A 350 -28.82 -11.69 -9.88
CA ARG A 350 -28.58 -12.58 -11.01
C ARG A 350 -27.10 -12.85 -11.14
N ILE A 351 -26.72 -14.11 -10.99
CA ILE A 351 -25.34 -14.56 -11.11
C ILE A 351 -25.07 -15.03 -12.55
N GLY A 352 -23.89 -14.70 -13.04
CA GLY A 352 -23.36 -15.15 -14.32
C GLY A 352 -23.16 -16.66 -14.44
N THR A 353 -22.84 -17.13 -15.64
CA THR A 353 -22.58 -18.55 -15.91
C THR A 353 -21.09 -18.87 -15.94
N ASN A 354 -20.74 -20.11 -15.58
CA ASN A 354 -19.36 -20.61 -15.50
C ASN A 354 -18.45 -19.76 -14.61
N ILE A 355 -18.93 -19.34 -13.43
CA ILE A 355 -18.10 -18.60 -12.47
C ILE A 355 -17.27 -19.59 -11.64
N GLU A 356 -15.96 -19.43 -11.69
CA GLU A 356 -14.96 -20.15 -10.90
C GLU A 356 -14.33 -19.14 -9.92
N ILE A 357 -14.84 -19.13 -8.68
CA ILE A 357 -14.46 -18.16 -7.65
C ILE A 357 -13.28 -18.69 -6.84
N ALA A 358 -12.22 -17.89 -6.69
CA ALA A 358 -11.16 -18.12 -5.72
C ALA A 358 -11.22 -17.06 -4.61
N TYR A 359 -11.48 -17.52 -3.38
CA TYR A 359 -11.59 -16.65 -2.20
C TYR A 359 -10.32 -16.72 -1.37
N PHE A 360 -9.65 -15.58 -1.15
CA PHE A 360 -8.37 -15.54 -0.46
C PHE A 360 -8.45 -15.98 1.00
N ASP A 361 -9.45 -15.49 1.76
CA ASP A 361 -9.55 -15.78 3.19
C ASP A 361 -9.81 -17.27 3.48
N GLN A 362 -10.59 -17.95 2.63
CA GLN A 362 -10.83 -19.40 2.74
C GLN A 362 -9.54 -20.22 2.59
N LEU A 363 -8.52 -19.69 1.91
CA LEU A 363 -7.23 -20.38 1.78
C LEU A 363 -6.43 -20.34 3.09
N ARG A 364 -6.66 -19.35 3.98
CA ARG A 364 -6.00 -19.30 5.30
C ARG A 364 -6.32 -20.54 6.12
N GLU A 365 -7.59 -20.94 6.12
CA GLU A 365 -8.08 -22.13 6.82
C GLU A 365 -7.62 -23.45 6.17
N GLN A 366 -7.22 -23.41 4.89
CA GLN A 366 -6.74 -24.57 4.13
C GLN A 366 -5.22 -24.76 4.18
N LEU A 367 -4.47 -23.89 4.87
CA LEU A 367 -3.03 -24.07 5.06
C LEU A 367 -2.80 -25.19 6.08
N ASP A 368 -2.12 -26.25 5.63
CA ASP A 368 -1.67 -27.32 6.51
C ASP A 368 -0.33 -26.95 7.14
N GLU A 369 -0.35 -26.57 8.42
CA GLU A 369 0.84 -26.06 9.12
C GLU A 369 1.99 -27.08 9.23
N GLU A 370 1.69 -28.37 9.11
CA GLU A 370 2.66 -29.45 9.20
C GLU A 370 3.32 -29.77 7.85
N LYS A 371 2.69 -29.40 6.72
CA LYS A 371 3.28 -29.55 5.38
C LYS A 371 4.36 -28.52 5.12
N THR A 372 5.30 -28.88 4.25
CA THR A 372 6.25 -27.92 3.68
C THR A 372 5.55 -26.99 2.68
N VAL A 373 6.13 -25.81 2.46
CA VAL A 373 5.60 -24.85 1.48
C VAL A 373 5.45 -25.47 0.09
N GLN A 374 6.43 -26.27 -0.34
CA GLN A 374 6.39 -26.98 -1.61
C GLN A 374 5.24 -27.98 -1.68
N GLU A 375 5.03 -28.77 -0.63
CA GLU A 375 3.97 -29.79 -0.61
C GLU A 375 2.57 -29.17 -0.59
N ASP A 376 2.38 -28.08 0.15
CA ASP A 376 1.08 -27.41 0.24
C ASP A 376 0.70 -26.72 -1.08
N VAL A 377 1.62 -25.97 -1.70
CA VAL A 377 1.37 -25.27 -2.96
C VAL A 377 1.33 -26.22 -4.15
N GLY A 378 2.14 -27.29 -4.12
CA GLY A 378 2.13 -28.32 -5.15
C GLY A 378 0.98 -29.32 -5.01
N GLU A 379 0.19 -29.26 -3.93
CA GLU A 379 -0.84 -30.24 -3.57
C GLU A 379 -0.31 -31.70 -3.64
N GLY A 380 0.95 -31.90 -3.22
CA GLY A 380 1.64 -33.20 -3.29
C GLY A 380 2.30 -33.52 -4.65
N SER A 381 2.24 -32.62 -5.64
CA SER A 381 2.98 -32.70 -6.91
C SER A 381 4.28 -31.87 -6.86
N ASP A 382 5.29 -32.28 -7.62
CA ASP A 382 6.51 -31.50 -7.87
C ASP A 382 6.32 -30.40 -8.94
N THR A 383 5.15 -30.37 -9.58
CA THR A 383 4.81 -29.39 -10.62
C THR A 383 3.47 -28.70 -10.35
N VAL A 384 3.42 -27.39 -10.58
CA VAL A 384 2.18 -26.60 -10.59
C VAL A 384 1.76 -26.31 -12.03
N GLY A 385 0.46 -26.33 -12.29
CA GLY A 385 -0.11 -25.89 -13.56
C GLY A 385 -0.36 -24.39 -13.54
N ILE A 386 0.12 -23.67 -14.56
CA ILE A 386 -0.14 -22.25 -14.75
C ILE A 386 -0.57 -22.07 -16.21
N GLY A 387 -1.86 -21.81 -16.43
CA GLY A 387 -2.46 -21.86 -17.76
C GLY A 387 -2.28 -23.25 -18.39
N GLU A 388 -1.73 -23.29 -19.61
CA GLU A 388 -1.44 -24.54 -20.34
C GLU A 388 -0.05 -25.14 -19.98
N ASN A 389 0.78 -24.42 -19.22
CA ASN A 389 2.16 -24.81 -18.94
C ASN A 389 2.32 -25.43 -17.54
N LYS A 390 3.13 -26.49 -17.44
CA LYS A 390 3.55 -27.05 -16.16
C LYS A 390 4.92 -26.49 -15.78
N GLN A 391 5.05 -25.99 -14.56
CA GLN A 391 6.32 -25.51 -14.01
C GLN A 391 6.66 -26.25 -12.71
N HIS A 392 7.94 -26.47 -12.45
CA HIS A 392 8.40 -27.05 -11.18
C HIS A 392 8.07 -26.13 -9.99
N VAL A 393 7.55 -26.69 -8.89
CA VAL A 393 7.03 -25.93 -7.74
C VAL A 393 8.09 -25.02 -7.13
N ILE A 394 9.33 -25.49 -6.92
CA ILE A 394 10.41 -24.64 -6.40
C ILE A 394 10.68 -23.43 -7.30
N GLY A 395 10.68 -23.62 -8.63
CA GLY A 395 10.90 -22.53 -9.58
C GLY A 395 9.72 -21.53 -9.61
N TYR A 396 8.52 -21.99 -9.27
CA TYR A 396 7.35 -21.13 -9.06
C TYR A 396 7.42 -20.37 -7.73
N LEU A 397 7.72 -21.06 -6.62
CA LEU A 397 7.86 -20.46 -5.29
C LEU A 397 8.99 -19.43 -5.20
N GLN A 398 10.06 -19.59 -5.98
CA GLN A 398 11.11 -18.58 -6.13
C GLN A 398 10.55 -17.23 -6.57
N LYS A 399 9.48 -17.23 -7.38
CA LYS A 399 8.84 -16.00 -7.83
C LYS A 399 8.00 -15.33 -6.74
N PHE A 400 7.61 -16.07 -5.70
CA PHE A 400 7.04 -15.55 -4.44
C PHE A 400 8.13 -15.31 -3.39
N LEU A 401 9.37 -15.09 -3.84
CA LEU A 401 10.52 -14.78 -3.01
C LEU A 401 10.87 -15.87 -1.97
N PHE A 402 10.55 -17.14 -2.26
CA PHE A 402 11.01 -18.29 -1.47
C PHE A 402 12.26 -18.89 -2.08
N ASN A 403 13.36 -18.91 -1.31
CA ASN A 403 14.53 -19.68 -1.72
C ASN A 403 14.25 -21.21 -1.58
N PRO A 404 15.04 -22.08 -2.24
CA PRO A 404 14.80 -23.53 -2.21
C PRO A 404 14.85 -24.17 -0.82
N GLU A 405 15.58 -23.58 0.13
CA GLU A 405 15.65 -24.08 1.50
C GLU A 405 14.38 -23.75 2.28
N ARG A 406 13.89 -22.50 2.17
CA ARG A 406 12.64 -22.04 2.80
C ARG A 406 11.43 -22.74 2.19
N ALA A 407 11.44 -23.03 0.89
CA ALA A 407 10.36 -23.79 0.24
C ALA A 407 10.18 -25.22 0.82
N ARG A 408 11.22 -25.78 1.43
CA ARG A 408 11.19 -27.11 2.09
C ARG A 408 10.99 -27.04 3.60
N THR A 409 10.74 -25.85 4.14
CA THR A 409 10.47 -25.66 5.57
C THR A 409 8.96 -25.85 5.83
N PRO A 410 8.56 -26.46 6.96
CA PRO A 410 7.16 -26.51 7.37
C PRO A 410 6.53 -25.13 7.56
N ILE A 411 5.26 -25.00 7.19
CA ILE A 411 4.53 -23.71 7.22
C ILE A 411 4.46 -23.10 8.63
N ARG A 412 4.39 -23.91 9.69
CA ARG A 412 4.40 -23.43 11.09
C ARG A 412 5.61 -22.58 11.48
N PHE A 413 6.73 -22.69 10.75
CA PHE A 413 7.95 -21.92 11.02
C PHE A 413 8.07 -20.65 10.18
N LEU A 414 7.07 -20.35 9.36
CA LEU A 414 7.02 -19.14 8.55
C LEU A 414 6.49 -17.96 9.37
N SER A 415 7.01 -16.77 9.07
CA SER A 415 6.42 -15.51 9.53
C SER A 415 5.04 -15.27 8.90
N GLY A 416 4.22 -14.39 9.50
CA GLY A 416 2.89 -14.05 8.96
C GLY A 416 2.93 -13.61 7.50
N GLY A 417 3.87 -12.73 7.13
CA GLY A 417 4.04 -12.30 5.74
C GLY A 417 4.54 -13.39 4.80
N GLU A 418 5.36 -14.34 5.28
CA GLU A 418 5.69 -15.53 4.48
C GLU A 418 4.48 -16.43 4.30
N ARG A 419 3.68 -16.67 5.33
CA ARG A 419 2.42 -17.43 5.21
C ARG A 419 1.49 -16.80 4.18
N ASN A 420 1.36 -15.47 4.18
CA ASN A 420 0.58 -14.76 3.16
C ASN A 420 1.16 -14.93 1.74
N ARG A 421 2.49 -14.94 1.58
CA ARG A 421 3.09 -15.27 0.28
C ARG A 421 2.79 -16.69 -0.19
N VAL A 422 2.72 -17.66 0.72
CA VAL A 422 2.27 -19.04 0.39
C VAL A 422 0.81 -19.02 -0.06
N LEU A 423 -0.05 -18.26 0.62
CA LEU A 423 -1.47 -18.13 0.25
C LEU A 423 -1.64 -17.52 -1.13
N LEU A 424 -0.90 -16.46 -1.44
CA LEU A 424 -0.90 -15.85 -2.77
C LEU A 424 -0.40 -16.84 -3.83
N ALA A 425 0.66 -17.58 -3.53
CA ALA A 425 1.16 -18.63 -4.43
C ALA A 425 0.10 -19.70 -4.70
N LYS A 426 -0.64 -20.13 -3.67
CA LYS A 426 -1.72 -21.11 -3.77
C LYS A 426 -2.93 -20.56 -4.52
N LEU A 427 -3.30 -19.30 -4.27
CA LEU A 427 -4.40 -18.61 -4.95
C LEU A 427 -4.18 -18.59 -6.46
N PHE A 428 -2.98 -18.19 -6.90
CA PHE A 428 -2.66 -18.07 -8.32
C PHE A 428 -2.37 -19.41 -9.04
N CYS A 429 -2.26 -20.51 -8.29
CA CYS A 429 -2.22 -21.89 -8.79
C CYS A 429 -3.60 -22.53 -8.96
N LYS A 430 -4.68 -21.85 -8.55
CA LYS A 430 -6.04 -22.36 -8.74
C LYS A 430 -6.66 -21.68 -9.96
N PRO A 431 -7.27 -22.44 -10.89
CA PRO A 431 -8.00 -21.84 -12.00
C PRO A 431 -9.18 -21.03 -11.45
N ALA A 432 -9.17 -19.72 -11.71
CA ALA A 432 -10.24 -18.82 -11.29
C ALA A 432 -10.51 -17.76 -12.36
N ASN A 433 -11.76 -17.35 -12.49
CA ASN A 433 -12.16 -16.20 -13.32
C ASN A 433 -12.78 -15.06 -12.48
N VAL A 434 -13.04 -15.31 -11.20
CA VAL A 434 -13.33 -14.28 -10.20
C VAL A 434 -12.42 -14.49 -8.99
N ILE A 435 -11.63 -13.47 -8.65
CA ILE A 435 -10.79 -13.47 -7.45
C ILE A 435 -11.43 -12.56 -6.41
N VAL A 436 -11.60 -13.07 -5.19
CA VAL A 436 -12.12 -12.29 -4.06
C VAL A 436 -11.03 -12.17 -3.01
N LEU A 437 -10.64 -10.92 -2.74
CA LEU A 437 -9.60 -10.57 -1.79
C LEU A 437 -10.23 -9.75 -0.66
N ASP A 438 -10.34 -10.33 0.53
CA ASP A 438 -10.79 -9.59 1.72
C ASP A 438 -9.56 -9.21 2.57
N GLU A 439 -9.24 -7.92 2.61
CA GLU A 439 -8.07 -7.32 3.26
C GLU A 439 -6.73 -8.03 2.93
N PRO A 440 -6.37 -8.18 1.64
CA PRO A 440 -5.17 -8.92 1.25
C PRO A 440 -3.88 -8.19 1.61
N THR A 441 -3.94 -6.87 1.83
CA THR A 441 -2.79 -6.01 2.06
C THR A 441 -2.22 -6.15 3.48
N ASN A 442 -2.98 -6.72 4.41
CA ASN A 442 -2.52 -6.94 5.78
C ASN A 442 -1.34 -7.92 5.84
N ASP A 443 -0.33 -7.57 6.64
CA ASP A 443 0.88 -8.34 6.88
C ASP A 443 1.75 -8.63 5.64
N LEU A 444 1.47 -7.98 4.50
CA LEU A 444 2.30 -8.04 3.31
C LEU A 444 3.37 -6.96 3.34
N ASP A 445 4.60 -7.31 2.99
CA ASP A 445 5.64 -6.30 2.78
C ASP A 445 5.45 -5.56 1.45
N THR A 446 6.07 -4.39 1.34
CA THR A 446 5.93 -3.51 0.16
C THR A 446 6.29 -4.24 -1.15
N GLU A 447 7.32 -5.09 -1.15
CA GLU A 447 7.70 -5.90 -2.31
C GLU A 447 6.60 -6.89 -2.71
N THR A 448 5.99 -7.57 -1.74
CA THR A 448 4.90 -8.51 -2.01
C THR A 448 3.63 -7.78 -2.45
N LEU A 449 3.36 -6.60 -1.89
CA LEU A 449 2.25 -5.73 -2.30
C LEU A 449 2.39 -5.30 -3.77
N GLU A 450 3.56 -4.81 -4.16
CA GLU A 450 3.85 -4.44 -5.56
C GLU A 450 3.66 -5.63 -6.50
N MET A 451 4.18 -6.81 -6.13
CA MET A 451 3.96 -8.04 -6.89
C MET A 451 2.48 -8.39 -7.00
N LEU A 452 1.70 -8.23 -5.94
CA LEU A 452 0.26 -8.48 -5.96
C LEU A 452 -0.47 -7.49 -6.86
N GLU A 453 -0.13 -6.20 -6.79
CA GLU A 453 -0.67 -5.14 -7.66
C GLU A 453 -0.47 -5.47 -9.13
N GLU A 454 0.78 -5.73 -9.54
CA GLU A 454 1.13 -6.08 -10.93
C GLU A 454 0.29 -7.25 -11.43
N ARG A 455 0.09 -8.27 -10.59
CA ARG A 455 -0.64 -9.49 -10.97
C ARG A 455 -2.13 -9.25 -11.11
N LEU A 456 -2.74 -8.52 -10.18
CA LEU A 456 -4.16 -8.18 -10.29
C LEU A 456 -4.42 -7.23 -11.46
N ILE A 457 -3.43 -6.42 -11.85
CA ILE A 457 -3.51 -5.59 -13.04
C ILE A 457 -3.53 -6.46 -14.32
N GLU A 458 -2.66 -7.46 -14.41
CA GLU A 458 -2.56 -8.36 -15.57
C GLU A 458 -3.74 -9.36 -15.69
N PHE A 459 -4.39 -9.71 -14.59
CA PHE A 459 -5.50 -10.66 -14.55
C PHE A 459 -6.67 -10.23 -15.44
N GLN A 460 -7.08 -11.08 -16.38
CA GLN A 460 -8.20 -10.79 -17.29
C GLN A 460 -9.59 -11.16 -16.71
N GLY A 461 -9.62 -11.82 -15.55
CA GLY A 461 -10.85 -12.09 -14.82
C GLY A 461 -11.31 -10.90 -13.98
N THR A 462 -12.38 -11.11 -13.22
CA THR A 462 -12.95 -10.09 -12.34
C THR A 462 -12.29 -10.16 -10.96
N VAL A 463 -12.01 -9.00 -10.36
CA VAL A 463 -11.44 -8.90 -9.01
C VAL A 463 -12.44 -8.17 -8.12
N LEU A 464 -12.81 -8.79 -7.00
CA LEU A 464 -13.55 -8.14 -5.92
C LEU A 464 -12.61 -7.95 -4.74
N LEU A 465 -12.30 -6.71 -4.41
CA LEU A 465 -11.26 -6.36 -3.46
C LEU A 465 -11.85 -5.55 -2.30
N VAL A 466 -11.67 -6.02 -1.07
CA VAL A 466 -11.84 -5.21 0.14
C VAL A 466 -10.45 -4.85 0.62
N SER A 467 -10.14 -3.56 0.73
CA SER A 467 -8.87 -3.11 1.28
C SER A 467 -9.03 -1.72 1.86
N HIS A 468 -8.20 -1.43 2.86
CA HIS A 468 -8.00 -0.09 3.38
C HIS A 468 -6.77 0.62 2.81
N ASP A 469 -5.96 -0.05 2.00
CA ASP A 469 -4.79 0.53 1.34
C ASP A 469 -5.23 1.37 0.13
N ARG A 470 -5.11 2.69 0.29
CA ARG A 470 -5.53 3.70 -0.69
C ARG A 470 -4.71 3.63 -1.98
N ALA A 471 -3.41 3.38 -1.88
CA ALA A 471 -2.53 3.30 -3.05
C ALA A 471 -2.83 2.03 -3.85
N PHE A 472 -3.02 0.92 -3.15
CA PHE A 472 -3.39 -0.36 -3.76
C PHE A 472 -4.73 -0.27 -4.51
N LEU A 473 -5.73 0.37 -3.89
CA LEU A 473 -7.02 0.61 -4.54
C LEU A 473 -6.89 1.49 -5.78
N ASN A 474 -6.14 2.60 -5.71
CA ASN A 474 -5.92 3.50 -6.85
C ASN A 474 -5.23 2.79 -8.03
N ASN A 475 -4.33 1.85 -7.76
CA ASN A 475 -3.57 1.17 -8.81
C ASN A 475 -4.32 0.00 -9.46
N VAL A 476 -5.16 -0.71 -8.70
CA VAL A 476 -5.78 -1.98 -9.14
C VAL A 476 -7.21 -1.81 -9.62
N VAL A 477 -8.00 -0.95 -8.97
CA VAL A 477 -9.46 -0.94 -9.09
C VAL A 477 -9.94 -0.03 -10.22
N THR A 478 -10.99 -0.46 -10.94
CA THR A 478 -11.67 0.32 -11.98
C THR A 478 -12.93 1.03 -11.48
N SER A 479 -13.61 0.48 -10.45
CA SER A 479 -14.74 1.12 -9.78
C SER A 479 -14.78 0.79 -8.29
N THR A 480 -15.27 1.72 -7.48
CA THR A 480 -15.34 1.56 -6.03
C THR A 480 -16.78 1.57 -5.52
N ILE A 481 -17.12 0.62 -4.66
CA ILE A 481 -18.36 0.58 -3.89
C ILE A 481 -18.05 1.05 -2.47
N VAL A 482 -18.64 2.16 -2.05
CA VAL A 482 -18.38 2.78 -0.74
C VAL A 482 -19.62 2.72 0.14
N PHE A 483 -19.45 2.23 1.36
CA PHE A 483 -20.49 2.25 2.39
C PHE A 483 -20.51 3.61 3.10
N GLU A 484 -21.53 4.40 2.80
CA GLU A 484 -21.78 5.70 3.40
C GLU A 484 -22.96 5.62 4.40
N PRO A 485 -23.16 6.62 5.29
CA PRO A 485 -24.31 6.64 6.22
C PRO A 485 -25.69 6.52 5.56
N GLY A 486 -25.80 6.74 4.25
CA GLY A 486 -27.01 6.57 3.46
C GLY A 486 -27.17 5.23 2.73
N GLY A 487 -26.19 4.32 2.83
CA GLY A 487 -26.14 3.06 2.10
C GLY A 487 -24.87 2.90 1.25
N ALA A 488 -24.76 1.76 0.57
CA ALA A 488 -23.67 1.53 -0.38
C ALA A 488 -23.91 2.29 -1.69
N ARG A 489 -22.85 2.89 -2.26
CA ARG A 489 -22.89 3.59 -3.55
C ARG A 489 -21.68 3.21 -4.40
N GLU A 490 -21.87 3.17 -5.70
CA GLU A 490 -20.81 2.90 -6.66
C GLU A 490 -20.26 4.20 -7.26
N TYR A 491 -18.95 4.26 -7.41
CA TYR A 491 -18.18 5.36 -7.99
C TYR A 491 -17.23 4.80 -9.04
N VAL A 492 -17.01 5.56 -10.12
CA VAL A 492 -16.01 5.19 -11.13
C VAL A 492 -14.63 5.62 -10.64
N GLY A 493 -13.64 4.73 -10.81
CA GLY A 493 -12.26 4.98 -10.41
C GLY A 493 -11.90 4.51 -9.01
N GLY A 494 -10.72 4.93 -8.55
CA GLY A 494 -10.12 4.51 -7.29
C GLY A 494 -10.54 5.35 -6.09
N TYR A 495 -9.73 5.28 -5.03
CA TYR A 495 -9.89 6.05 -3.80
C TYR A 495 -9.88 7.57 -4.04
N ASP A 496 -8.92 8.07 -4.83
CA ASP A 496 -8.77 9.50 -5.10
C ASP A 496 -9.97 10.05 -5.90
N ASP A 497 -10.50 9.24 -6.82
CA ASP A 497 -11.68 9.59 -7.62
C ASP A 497 -12.94 9.63 -6.77
N TRP A 498 -13.10 8.69 -5.84
CA TRP A 498 -14.18 8.72 -4.85
C TRP A 498 -14.12 10.00 -4.01
N ILE A 499 -12.95 10.40 -3.48
CA ILE A 499 -12.83 11.64 -2.71
C ILE A 499 -13.30 12.84 -3.53
N ARG A 500 -12.84 12.95 -4.78
CA ARG A 500 -13.21 14.08 -5.66
C ARG A 500 -14.72 14.12 -5.92
N GLN A 501 -15.32 12.97 -6.21
CA GLN A 501 -16.77 12.87 -6.46
C GLN A 501 -17.60 13.14 -5.22
N ARG A 502 -17.13 12.69 -4.04
CA ARG A 502 -17.80 12.92 -2.75
C ARG A 502 -17.85 14.42 -2.40
N VAL A 503 -16.76 15.16 -2.58
CA VAL A 503 -16.73 16.61 -2.30
C VAL A 503 -17.73 17.36 -3.17
N VAL A 504 -17.82 17.01 -4.47
CA VAL A 504 -18.81 17.62 -5.38
C VAL A 504 -20.25 17.30 -4.95
N ALA A 505 -20.51 16.08 -4.47
CA ALA A 505 -21.82 15.70 -3.96
C ALA A 505 -22.18 16.42 -2.65
N GLU A 506 -21.22 16.56 -1.72
CA GLU A 506 -21.42 17.31 -0.46
C GLU A 506 -21.61 18.82 -0.72
N ASP A 507 -20.86 19.43 -1.65
CA ASP A 507 -21.02 20.83 -2.05
C ASP A 507 -22.35 21.08 -2.78
N ALA A 508 -22.86 20.10 -3.53
CA ALA A 508 -24.19 20.16 -4.14
C ALA A 508 -25.32 20.02 -3.10
N LEU A 509 -25.06 19.35 -1.97
CA LEU A 509 -26.00 19.14 -0.86
C LEU A 509 -25.87 20.19 0.26
N ALA A 510 -24.81 20.98 0.28
CA ALA A 510 -24.63 22.04 1.26
C ALA A 510 -25.77 23.07 1.16
N PRO A 511 -26.45 23.40 2.28
CA PRO A 511 -27.54 24.36 2.25
C PRO A 511 -27.00 25.73 1.85
N ARG A 512 -27.23 26.13 0.59
CA ARG A 512 -27.03 27.52 0.14
C ARG A 512 -27.84 28.42 1.08
N ALA A 513 -27.13 29.12 1.96
CA ALA A 513 -27.70 30.09 2.87
C ALA A 513 -28.65 31.01 2.10
N THR A 514 -29.93 30.89 2.42
CA THR A 514 -31.05 31.54 1.74
C THR A 514 -31.01 33.03 2.01
N LYS A 515 -30.37 33.79 1.11
CA LYS A 515 -30.70 35.21 0.96
C LYS A 515 -32.13 35.30 0.43
N LYS A 516 -33.07 35.60 1.34
CA LYS A 516 -34.44 36.03 1.05
C LYS A 516 -34.44 37.05 -0.08
N LYS A 517 -35.12 36.72 -1.18
CA LYS A 517 -35.66 37.70 -2.11
C LYS A 517 -37.13 37.35 -2.34
N ASP A 518 -37.97 38.33 -2.02
CA ASP A 518 -39.41 38.26 -2.10
C ASP A 518 -39.93 38.00 -3.52
N SER A 519 -40.94 37.14 -3.54
CA SER A 519 -42.06 36.98 -4.47
C SER A 519 -41.95 37.58 -5.88
N LYS A 520 -42.02 36.69 -6.89
CA LYS A 520 -43.15 36.65 -7.83
C LYS A 520 -43.25 35.27 -8.47
N GLN A 521 -44.46 34.72 -8.43
CA GLN A 521 -44.86 33.52 -9.17
C GLN A 521 -44.64 33.76 -10.67
N ASP A 522 -43.99 32.82 -11.34
CA ASP A 522 -44.45 32.36 -12.65
C ASP A 522 -43.96 30.93 -12.92
N SER A 523 -44.95 30.11 -13.29
CA SER A 523 -44.93 28.89 -14.10
C SER A 523 -43.73 27.95 -14.08
N ALA A 524 -44.05 26.69 -13.74
CA ALA A 524 -43.28 25.50 -14.10
C ALA A 524 -42.68 25.58 -15.52
N ALA A 525 -41.36 25.41 -15.61
CA ALA A 525 -40.69 25.09 -16.85
C ALA A 525 -39.91 23.78 -16.65
N ASN A 526 -40.41 22.75 -17.31
CA ASN A 526 -39.73 21.50 -17.60
C ASN A 526 -38.27 21.76 -17.98
N SER A 527 -37.31 21.16 -17.27
CA SER A 527 -35.97 20.94 -17.81
C SER A 527 -36.06 19.79 -18.81
N SER A 528 -36.59 20.09 -19.99
CA SER A 528 -36.49 19.22 -21.16
C SER A 528 -35.01 18.96 -21.45
N LYS A 529 -34.62 17.68 -21.46
CA LYS A 529 -33.37 17.17 -22.07
C LYS A 529 -33.02 17.98 -23.32
N ARG A 530 -31.89 18.69 -23.28
CA ARG A 530 -31.45 19.57 -24.35
C ARG A 530 -30.80 18.70 -25.42
N ARG A 531 -31.56 18.26 -26.43
CA ARG A 531 -31.00 17.58 -27.59
C ARG A 531 -30.10 18.54 -28.37
N LEU A 532 -28.92 18.06 -28.78
CA LEU A 532 -27.99 18.78 -29.65
C LEU A 532 -28.72 19.33 -30.88
N SER A 533 -28.43 20.58 -31.23
CA SER A 533 -28.92 21.14 -32.50
C SER A 533 -28.23 20.48 -33.68
N TYR A 534 -28.87 20.47 -34.85
CA TYR A 534 -28.30 19.93 -36.10
C TYR A 534 -26.92 20.51 -36.45
N LYS A 535 -26.63 21.74 -36.00
CA LYS A 535 -25.31 22.37 -36.18
C LYS A 535 -24.26 21.77 -35.24
N GLU A 536 -24.61 21.54 -33.98
CA GLU A 536 -23.70 20.97 -32.97
C GLU A 536 -23.42 19.49 -33.23
N GLN A 537 -24.40 18.74 -33.74
CA GLN A 537 -24.20 17.34 -34.13
C GLN A 537 -23.23 17.21 -35.32
N ARG A 538 -23.38 18.09 -36.32
CA ARG A 538 -22.43 18.14 -37.46
C ARG A 538 -21.04 18.64 -37.04
N GLU A 539 -20.95 19.48 -36.01
CA GLU A 539 -19.69 19.92 -35.41
C GLU A 539 -18.99 18.73 -34.72
N LEU A 540 -19.72 17.98 -33.90
CA LEU A 540 -19.23 16.77 -33.22
C LEU A 540 -18.73 15.71 -34.21
N ASP A 541 -19.47 15.45 -35.29
CA ASP A 541 -19.04 14.50 -36.33
C ASP A 541 -17.76 14.94 -37.07
N GLY A 542 -17.47 16.25 -37.10
CA GLY A 542 -16.31 16.83 -37.79
C GLY A 542 -15.06 17.00 -36.92
N LEU A 543 -15.22 17.08 -35.59
CA LEU A 543 -14.12 17.32 -34.64
C LEU A 543 -13.03 16.23 -34.66
N PRO A 544 -13.34 14.92 -34.77
CA PRO A 544 -12.31 13.87 -34.83
C PRO A 544 -11.31 14.07 -35.98
N ALA A 545 -11.79 14.43 -37.17
CA ALA A 545 -10.92 14.68 -38.33
C ALA A 545 -10.05 15.94 -38.16
N VAL A 546 -10.55 16.94 -37.43
CA VAL A 546 -9.79 18.15 -37.10
C VAL A 546 -8.70 17.85 -36.07
N ILE A 547 -9.03 17.05 -35.05
CA ILE A 547 -8.09 16.60 -34.01
C ILE A 547 -6.97 15.78 -34.66
N GLU A 548 -7.28 14.77 -35.47
CA GLU A 548 -6.30 13.93 -36.16
C GLU A 548 -5.33 14.77 -37.02
N LYS A 549 -5.84 15.79 -37.70
CA LYS A 549 -5.01 16.71 -38.48
C LYS A 549 -4.09 17.56 -37.60
N LEU A 550 -4.59 18.08 -36.49
CA LEU A 550 -3.81 18.88 -35.54
C LEU A 550 -2.73 18.03 -34.87
N GLU A 551 -3.03 16.79 -34.49
CA GLU A 551 -2.06 15.83 -33.95
C GLU A 551 -0.95 15.52 -34.97
N ALA A 552 -1.32 15.27 -36.23
CA ALA A 552 -0.36 15.02 -37.30
C ALA A 552 0.55 16.23 -37.55
N ASP A 553 0.02 17.45 -37.46
CA ASP A 553 0.80 18.67 -37.63
C ASP A 553 1.72 18.92 -36.42
N VAL A 554 1.24 18.75 -35.18
CA VAL A 554 2.07 18.80 -33.96
C VAL A 554 3.20 17.76 -34.01
N ALA A 555 2.91 16.54 -34.44
CA ALA A 555 3.92 15.49 -34.60
C ALA A 555 5.02 15.86 -35.61
N LYS A 556 4.68 16.51 -36.74
CA LYS A 556 5.67 17.01 -37.71
C LYS A 556 6.58 18.06 -37.10
N TYR A 557 6.04 18.98 -36.31
CA TYR A 557 6.85 20.01 -35.66
C TYR A 557 7.76 19.41 -34.57
N HIS A 558 7.28 18.45 -33.78
CA HIS A 558 8.14 17.73 -32.84
C HIS A 558 9.25 16.94 -33.55
N GLN A 559 8.95 16.31 -34.68
CA GLN A 559 9.95 15.60 -35.48
C GLN A 559 11.02 16.56 -36.03
N GLN A 560 10.61 17.74 -36.53
CA GLN A 560 11.55 18.78 -36.96
C GLN A 560 12.42 19.29 -35.80
N MET A 561 11.85 19.44 -34.60
CA MET A 561 12.60 19.86 -33.39
C MET A 561 13.52 18.77 -32.83
N ALA A 562 13.26 17.50 -33.14
CA ALA A 562 14.10 16.37 -32.74
C ALA A 562 15.35 16.22 -33.61
N GLU A 563 15.41 16.88 -34.77
CA GLU A 563 16.60 16.88 -35.62
C GLU A 563 17.73 17.72 -35.01
N SER A 564 18.92 17.12 -34.89
CA SER A 564 20.11 17.79 -34.33
C SER A 564 20.53 19.08 -35.05
N SER A 565 20.14 19.23 -36.33
CA SER A 565 20.35 20.42 -37.17
C SER A 565 19.38 21.57 -36.87
N PHE A 566 18.28 21.33 -36.16
CA PHE A 566 17.25 22.35 -35.88
C PHE A 566 17.76 23.45 -34.94
N TYR A 567 18.46 23.07 -33.87
CA TYR A 567 19.04 24.02 -32.92
C TYR A 567 20.30 24.74 -33.43
N GLN A 568 20.77 24.39 -34.63
CA GLN A 568 21.86 25.08 -35.33
C GLN A 568 21.37 26.18 -36.27
N GLN A 569 20.05 26.37 -36.40
CA GLN A 569 19.43 27.38 -37.26
C GLN A 569 19.44 28.79 -36.60
N PRO A 570 19.22 29.87 -37.39
CA PRO A 570 19.07 31.21 -36.85
C PRO A 570 17.98 31.30 -35.78
N ARG A 571 18.25 32.04 -34.70
CA ARG A 571 17.38 32.16 -33.53
C ARG A 571 15.94 32.57 -33.87
N GLU A 572 15.77 33.42 -34.87
CA GLU A 572 14.45 33.87 -35.38
C GLU A 572 13.59 32.71 -35.92
N LYS A 573 14.20 31.75 -36.61
CA LYS A 573 13.49 30.56 -37.13
C LYS A 573 13.06 29.64 -35.99
N ILE A 574 13.96 29.39 -35.03
CA ILE A 574 13.67 28.55 -33.86
C ILE A 574 12.50 29.15 -33.05
N THR A 575 12.54 30.46 -32.77
CA THR A 575 11.47 31.14 -32.03
C THR A 575 10.14 31.14 -32.78
N LYS A 576 10.17 31.25 -34.12
CA LYS A 576 8.97 31.19 -34.95
C LYS A 576 8.33 29.80 -34.92
N THR A 577 9.13 28.75 -35.11
CA THR A 577 8.64 27.37 -35.07
C THR A 577 8.12 26.98 -33.69
N GLN A 578 8.76 27.44 -32.61
CA GLN A 578 8.26 27.23 -31.24
C GLN A 578 6.93 27.96 -30.99
N ALA A 579 6.75 29.18 -31.54
CA ALA A 579 5.49 29.91 -31.43
C ALA A 579 4.36 29.23 -32.22
N GLU A 580 4.64 28.74 -33.42
CA GLU A 580 3.69 28.00 -34.27
C GLU A 580 3.27 26.66 -33.63
N LEU A 581 4.22 25.92 -33.03
CA LEU A 581 3.92 24.70 -32.26
C LEU A 581 2.97 25.02 -31.09
N LYS A 582 3.29 26.05 -30.30
CA LYS A 582 2.47 26.44 -29.14
C LYS A 582 1.05 26.86 -29.54
N GLU A 583 0.88 27.50 -30.70
CA GLU A 583 -0.43 27.85 -31.22
C GLU A 583 -1.23 26.61 -31.68
N LEU A 584 -0.56 25.62 -32.28
CA LEU A 584 -1.18 24.35 -32.67
C LEU A 584 -1.59 23.51 -31.47
N GLU A 585 -0.75 23.42 -30.44
CA GLU A 585 -1.06 22.76 -29.17
C GLU A 585 -2.29 23.42 -28.51
N ALA A 586 -2.35 24.75 -28.47
CA ALA A 586 -3.52 25.46 -27.92
C ALA A 586 -4.81 25.18 -28.71
N LYS A 587 -4.73 25.08 -30.04
CA LYS A 587 -5.87 24.72 -30.90
C LYS A 587 -6.31 23.27 -30.67
N LEU A 588 -5.36 22.36 -30.49
CA LEU A 588 -5.62 20.95 -30.18
C LEU A 588 -6.35 20.82 -28.84
N THR A 589 -5.86 21.48 -27.78
CA THR A 589 -6.52 21.49 -26.47
C THR A 589 -7.94 22.05 -26.54
N ALA A 590 -8.15 23.13 -27.29
CA ALA A 590 -9.48 23.70 -27.48
C ALA A 590 -10.44 22.76 -28.24
N ALA A 591 -9.93 22.03 -29.24
CA ALA A 591 -10.71 21.06 -29.99
C ALA A 591 -11.16 19.87 -29.11
N TYR A 592 -10.27 19.33 -28.27
CA TYR A 592 -10.63 18.29 -27.31
C TYR A 592 -11.66 18.76 -26.28
N ALA A 593 -11.46 19.94 -25.69
CA ALA A 593 -12.42 20.50 -24.74
C ALA A 593 -13.81 20.70 -25.35
N ARG A 594 -13.86 21.11 -26.63
CA ARG A 594 -15.12 21.27 -27.37
C ARG A 594 -15.78 19.94 -27.71
N TRP A 595 -15.00 18.93 -28.07
CA TRP A 595 -15.49 17.58 -28.33
C TRP A 595 -16.08 16.96 -27.05
N GLU A 596 -15.39 17.09 -25.92
CA GLU A 596 -15.84 16.61 -24.61
C GLU A 596 -17.11 17.34 -24.13
N GLU A 597 -17.22 18.65 -24.37
CA GLU A 597 -18.44 19.43 -24.07
C GLU A 597 -19.66 18.90 -24.84
N LEU A 598 -19.49 18.65 -26.15
CA LEU A 598 -20.56 18.16 -27.01
C LEU A 598 -20.94 16.70 -26.70
N GLU A 599 -19.99 15.84 -26.34
CA GLU A 599 -20.26 14.47 -25.87
C GLU A 599 -21.02 14.44 -24.54
N LYS A 600 -20.64 15.28 -23.57
CA LYS A 600 -21.37 15.40 -22.29
C LYS A 600 -22.82 15.84 -22.49
N MET A 601 -23.09 16.69 -23.49
CA MET A 601 -24.45 17.07 -23.85
C MET A 601 -25.27 15.91 -24.46
N ILE A 602 -24.64 14.89 -25.04
CA ILE A 602 -25.30 13.65 -25.50
C ILE A 602 -25.64 12.76 -24.31
N GLU A 603 -24.70 12.56 -23.39
CA GLU A 603 -24.90 11.67 -22.22
C GLU A 603 -25.99 12.19 -21.26
N LEU A 604 -26.16 13.51 -21.17
CA LEU A 604 -27.18 14.16 -20.33
C LEU A 604 -28.56 14.30 -21.03
N ALA A 605 -28.66 14.01 -22.33
CA ALA A 605 -29.89 14.07 -23.14
C ALA A 605 -30.67 12.75 -23.13
#